data_AF-A0A924A6M7-F1
#
_entry.id   AF-A0A924A6M7-F1
#
_cell.length_a   1.000
_cell.length_b   1.000
_cell.length_c   1.000
_cell.angle_alpha   90.00
_cell.angle_beta   90.00
_cell.angle_gamma   90.00
#
_symmetry.space_group_name_H-M   'P 1'
#
loop_
_entity.id
_entity.type
_entity.pdbx_description
1 polymer ?
#
loop_
_entity_poly.entity_id
_entity_poly.type
_entity_poly.pdbx_seq_one_letter_code
_entity_poly.pdbx_strand_id
1 'polypeptide(L)'
;MNNDLIQLELFIAKLLRKGVIVAGALILIGWIFSVKFGQNIYEKFHTYQEISLKHSLSALWLAKSWSYLISYAGLIVLISLPILRVIATGFIFLKQRNYPLLLLVLAVLSGLILSIALGFAI
;
A
#
# COMPACT_ATOMS: atom_id res chain seq x y z
N MET A 1 -4.09 0.23 -34.29
CA MET A 1 -5.10 0.42 -33.22
C MET A 1 -4.95 -0.54 -32.04
N ASN A 2 -4.40 -1.76 -32.18
CA ASN A 2 -4.14 -2.66 -31.03
C ASN A 2 -2.82 -2.38 -30.26
N ASN A 3 -1.81 -1.82 -30.93
CA ASN A 3 -0.50 -1.57 -30.29
C ASN A 3 -0.59 -0.58 -29.11
N ASP A 4 -1.47 0.42 -29.18
CA ASP A 4 -1.61 1.44 -28.13
C ASP A 4 -2.19 0.87 -26.83
N LEU A 5 -3.09 -0.11 -26.94
CA LEU A 5 -3.69 -0.80 -25.80
C LEU A 5 -2.68 -1.74 -25.15
N ILE A 6 -1.91 -2.48 -25.96
CA ILE A 6 -0.84 -3.36 -25.48
C ILE A 6 0.26 -2.54 -24.79
N GLN A 7 0.63 -1.39 -25.34
CA GLN A 7 1.61 -0.49 -24.72
C GLN A 7 1.09 0.09 -23.40
N LEU A 8 -0.20 0.44 -23.31
CA LEU A 8 -0.82 0.93 -22.08
C LEU A 8 -0.84 -0.14 -20.99
N GLU A 9 -1.21 -1.38 -21.32
CA GLU A 9 -1.17 -2.53 -20.41
C GLU A 9 0.25 -2.79 -19.88
N LEU A 10 1.25 -2.78 -20.77
CA LEU A 10 2.66 -2.94 -20.41
C LEU A 10 3.17 -1.78 -19.54
N PHE A 11 2.73 -0.54 -19.82
CA PHE A 11 3.08 0.62 -19.03
C PHE A 11 2.53 0.50 -17.60
N ILE A 12 1.25 0.16 -17.47
CA ILE A 12 0.59 -0.05 -16.17
C ILE A 12 1.29 -1.16 -15.38
N ALA A 13 1.57 -2.31 -16.02
CA ALA A 13 2.27 -3.42 -15.37
C ALA A 13 3.67 -3.03 -14.89
N LYS A 14 4.42 -2.24 -15.68
CA LYS A 14 5.74 -1.72 -15.31
C LYS A 14 5.66 -0.71 -14.16
N LEU A 15 4.68 0.20 -14.18
CA LEU A 15 4.47 1.19 -13.12
C LEU A 15 4.16 0.49 -11.80
N LEU A 16 3.27 -0.50 -11.82
CA LEU A 16 2.93 -1.31 -10.65
C LEU A 16 4.14 -2.06 -10.09
N ARG A 17 4.92 -2.73 -10.95
CA ARG A 17 6.14 -3.44 -10.51
C ARG A 17 7.16 -2.50 -9.86
N LYS A 18 7.36 -1.31 -10.45
CA LYS A 18 8.23 -0.28 -9.86
C LYS A 18 7.70 0.20 -8.50
N GLY A 19 6.40 0.40 -8.37
CA GLY A 19 5.78 0.83 -7.11
C GLY A 19 6.01 -0.18 -5.97
N VAL A 20 5.89 -1.48 -6.23
CA VAL A 20 6.18 -2.53 -5.22
C VAL A 20 7.66 -2.51 -4.80
N ILE A 21 8.58 -2.38 -5.76
CA ILE A 21 10.01 -2.33 -5.47
C ILE A 21 10.34 -1.08 -4.63
N VAL A 22 9.75 0.07 -4.95
CA VAL A 22 9.93 1.31 -4.19
C VAL A 22 9.36 1.17 -2.78
N ALA A 23 8.16 0.61 -2.62
CA ALA A 23 7.56 0.37 -1.31
C ALA A 23 8.43 -0.56 -0.46
N GLY A 24 8.92 -1.65 -1.04
CA GLY A 24 9.83 -2.58 -0.37
C GLY A 24 11.14 -1.91 0.05
N ALA A 25 11.74 -1.09 -0.82
CA ALA A 25 12.94 -0.33 -0.50
C ALA A 25 12.70 0.66 0.66
N LEU A 26 11.58 1.38 0.66
CA LEU A 26 11.23 2.30 1.75
C LEU A 26 11.07 1.57 3.09
N ILE A 27 10.39 0.42 3.11
CA ILE A 27 10.23 -0.39 4.32
C ILE A 27 11.59 -0.89 4.81
N LEU A 28 12.43 -1.43 3.91
CA LEU A 28 13.76 -1.93 4.26
C LEU A 28 14.66 -0.84 4.84
N ILE A 29 14.69 0.33 4.20
CA ILE A 29 15.46 1.48 4.68
C ILE A 29 14.96 1.91 6.06
N GLY A 30 13.64 2.06 6.23
CA GLY A 30 13.05 2.45 7.50
C GLY A 30 13.35 1.45 8.63
N TRP A 31 13.36 0.15 8.33
CA TRP A 31 13.78 -0.91 9.26
C TRP A 31 15.25 -0.82 9.62
N ILE A 32 16.16 -0.71 8.65
CA ILE A 32 17.61 -0.61 8.88
C ILE A 32 17.91 0.60 9.79
N PHE A 33 17.26 1.73 9.56
CA PHE A 33 17.41 2.92 10.39
C PHE A 33 16.72 2.83 11.77
N SER A 34 15.83 1.86 11.98
CA SER A 34 15.16 1.63 13.26
C SER A 34 15.93 0.68 14.17
N VAL A 35 16.74 -0.22 13.59
CA VAL A 35 17.59 -1.15 14.34
C VAL A 35 18.75 -0.39 14.99
N LYS A 36 18.55 0.08 16.21
CA LYS A 36 19.64 0.49 17.10
C LYS A 36 20.20 -0.75 17.81
N PHE A 37 21.35 -1.23 17.35
CA PHE A 37 22.15 -2.22 18.08
C PHE A 37 22.63 -1.60 19.40
N GLY A 38 21.91 -1.84 20.52
CA GLY A 38 22.39 -1.41 21.84
C GLY A 38 21.36 -1.24 22.96
N GLN A 39 20.05 -1.27 22.69
CA GLN A 39 19.03 -1.23 23.74
C GLN A 39 18.26 -2.54 23.76
N ASN A 40 18.04 -3.11 24.96
CA ASN A 40 17.25 -4.33 25.17
C ASN A 40 15.87 -4.19 24.51
N ILE A 41 15.79 -4.73 23.28
CA ILE A 41 14.63 -4.60 22.41
C ILE A 41 13.43 -5.29 23.07
N TYR A 42 13.67 -6.32 23.88
CA TYR A 42 12.66 -7.18 24.51
C TYR A 42 11.90 -6.58 25.69
N GLU A 43 12.38 -5.52 26.36
CA GLU A 43 11.66 -4.96 27.54
C GLU A 43 10.39 -4.18 27.17
N LYS A 44 10.25 -3.76 25.91
CA LYS A 44 9.07 -2.99 25.44
C LYS A 44 7.95 -3.84 24.82
N PHE A 45 8.12 -5.15 24.70
CA PHE A 45 7.13 -6.04 24.04
C PHE A 45 6.08 -6.63 24.98
N HIS A 46 5.99 -6.17 26.23
CA HIS A 46 5.10 -6.77 27.23
C HIS A 46 3.62 -6.39 27.11
N THR A 47 3.24 -5.44 26.25
CA THR A 47 1.83 -5.07 26.10
C THR A 47 1.51 -4.76 24.64
N TYR A 48 0.71 -5.64 24.01
CA TYR A 48 0.11 -5.38 22.71
C TYR A 48 -0.98 -4.33 22.93
N GLN A 49 -0.65 -3.05 22.73
CA GLN A 49 -1.66 -2.00 22.70
C GLN A 49 -2.18 -1.89 21.27
N GLU A 50 -3.50 -2.01 21.09
CA GLU A 50 -4.20 -1.74 19.85
C GLU A 50 -4.15 -0.24 19.54
N ILE A 51 -2.98 0.26 19.13
CA ILE A 51 -2.81 1.67 18.80
C ILE A 51 -3.26 1.85 17.34
N SER A 52 -4.44 2.45 17.19
CA SER A 52 -4.97 2.84 15.88
C SER A 52 -3.92 3.56 15.02
N LEU A 53 -3.83 3.20 13.74
CA LEU A 53 -2.84 3.73 12.78
C LEU A 53 -2.83 5.27 12.71
N LYS A 54 -4.00 5.90 12.92
CA LYS A 54 -4.15 7.37 12.95
C LYS A 54 -3.49 8.00 14.18
N HIS A 55 -3.59 7.34 15.33
CA HIS A 55 -3.00 7.79 16.60
C HIS A 55 -1.48 7.58 16.62
N SER A 56 -1.00 6.52 15.96
CA SER A 56 0.44 6.28 15.75
C SER A 56 1.05 7.30 14.78
N LEU A 57 0.36 7.67 13.69
CA LEU A 57 0.90 8.65 12.72
C LEU A 57 1.10 10.04 13.34
N SER A 58 0.13 10.51 14.15
CA SER A 58 0.22 11.81 14.84
C SER A 58 1.29 11.77 15.95
N ALA A 59 1.34 10.70 16.74
CA ALA A 59 2.35 10.52 17.78
C ALA A 59 3.78 10.41 17.21
N LEU A 60 3.97 9.74 16.07
CA LEU A 60 5.28 9.59 15.41
C LEU A 60 5.76 10.89 14.76
N TRP A 61 4.84 11.69 14.22
CA TRP A 61 5.14 13.03 13.70
C TRP A 61 5.63 13.98 14.83
N LEU A 62 4.99 13.91 15.99
CA LEU A 62 5.40 14.64 17.20
C LEU A 62 6.71 14.11 17.82
N ALA A 63 6.97 12.81 17.75
CA ALA A 63 8.18 12.17 18.29
C ALA A 63 9.43 12.28 17.38
N LYS A 64 9.32 12.90 16.20
CA LYS A 64 10.42 13.14 15.24
C LYS A 64 11.23 11.89 14.88
N SER A 65 10.58 10.73 14.89
CA SER A 65 11.22 9.43 14.68
C SER A 65 11.18 9.02 13.20
N TRP A 66 12.05 9.67 12.42
CA TRP A 66 12.11 9.55 10.95
C TRP A 66 12.17 8.11 10.42
N SER A 67 12.82 7.17 11.13
CA SER A 67 12.91 5.76 10.72
C SER A 67 11.55 5.06 10.63
N TYR A 68 10.67 5.30 11.61
CA TYR A 68 9.34 4.72 11.66
C TYR A 68 8.42 5.37 10.62
N LEU A 69 8.52 6.69 10.44
CA LEU A 69 7.75 7.43 9.43
C LEU A 69 8.03 6.91 8.00
N ILE A 70 9.30 6.62 7.68
CA ILE A 70 9.69 6.06 6.37
C ILE A 70 9.11 4.66 6.17
N SER A 71 9.12 3.83 7.23
CA SER A 71 8.55 2.48 7.18
C SER A 71 7.01 2.52 6.99
N TYR A 72 6.32 3.38 7.73
CA TYR A 72 4.88 3.60 7.60
C TYR A 72 4.51 4.15 6.22
N ALA A 73 5.31 5.06 5.66
CA ALA A 73 5.11 5.53 4.29
C ALA A 73 5.23 4.39 3.27
N GLY A 74 6.25 3.53 3.42
CA GLY A 74 6.40 2.33 2.59
C GLY A 74 5.21 1.37 2.70
N LEU A 75 4.69 1.16 3.91
CA LEU A 75 3.47 0.35 4.14
C LEU A 75 2.23 0.96 3.48
N ILE A 76 2.03 2.27 3.60
CA ILE A 76 0.91 2.97 2.95
C ILE A 76 0.97 2.78 1.43
N VAL A 77 2.16 2.92 0.83
CA VAL A 77 2.34 2.68 -0.61
C VAL A 77 2.03 1.21 -0.94
N LEU A 78 2.52 0.26 -0.14
CA LEU A 78 2.30 -1.18 -0.33
C LEU A 78 0.82 -1.58 -0.28
N ILE A 79 0.06 -1.02 0.66
CA ILE A 79 -1.38 -1.30 0.84
C ILE A 79 -2.21 -0.58 -0.24
N SER A 80 -1.73 0.55 -0.77
CA SER A 80 -2.41 1.32 -1.82
C SER A 80 -2.23 0.71 -3.23
N LEU A 81 -1.12 -0.01 -3.47
CA LEU A 81 -0.81 -0.67 -4.75
C LEU A 81 -1.94 -1.58 -5.29
N PRO A 82 -2.59 -2.45 -4.48
CA PRO A 82 -3.77 -3.20 -4.89
C PRO A 82 -4.92 -2.32 -5.42
N ILE A 83 -5.20 -1.18 -4.77
CA ILE A 83 -6.26 -0.26 -5.19
C ILE A 83 -5.90 0.32 -6.57
N LEU A 84 -4.68 0.84 -6.71
CA LEU A 84 -4.19 1.41 -7.96
C LEU A 84 -4.23 0.39 -9.11
N ARG A 85 -3.90 -0.87 -8.83
CA ARG A 85 -3.98 -1.98 -9.80
C ARG A 85 -5.40 -2.20 -10.32
N VAL A 86 -6.36 -2.27 -9.41
CA VAL A 86 -7.76 -2.53 -9.75
C VAL A 86 -8.33 -1.36 -10.56
N ILE A 87 -8.03 -0.11 -10.18
CA ILE A 87 -8.43 1.09 -10.93
C ILE A 87 -7.83 1.10 -12.33
N ALA A 88 -6.53 0.85 -12.47
CA ALA A 88 -5.86 0.88 -13.77
C ALA A 88 -6.40 -0.21 -14.72
N THR A 89 -6.68 -1.41 -14.19
CA THR A 89 -7.30 -2.50 -14.95
C THR A 89 -8.73 -2.17 -15.35
N GLY A 90 -9.51 -1.55 -14.46
CA GLY A 90 -10.87 -1.07 -14.77
C GLY A 90 -10.88 -0.03 -15.88
N PHE A 91 -9.92 0.90 -15.88
CA PHE A 91 -9.79 1.90 -16.95
C PHE A 91 -9.53 1.26 -18.33
N ILE A 92 -8.73 0.19 -18.38
CA ILE A 92 -8.49 -0.57 -19.62
C ILE A 92 -9.80 -1.23 -20.09
N PHE A 93 -10.53 -1.92 -19.21
CA PHE A 93 -11.78 -2.59 -19.60
C PHE A 93 -12.87 -1.61 -20.03
N LEU A 94 -12.92 -0.42 -19.41
CA LEU A 94 -13.79 0.66 -19.84
C LEU A 94 -13.44 1.12 -21.27
N LYS A 95 -12.15 1.29 -21.57
CA LYS A 95 -11.68 1.68 -22.92
C LYS A 95 -11.89 0.56 -23.96
N GLN A 96 -11.79 -0.70 -23.56
CA GLN A 96 -12.06 -1.87 -24.41
C GLN A 96 -13.57 -2.15 -24.59
N ARG A 97 -14.47 -1.36 -23.96
CA ARG A 97 -15.93 -1.58 -23.90
C ARG A 97 -16.33 -2.99 -23.44
N ASN A 98 -15.48 -3.62 -22.64
CA ASN A 98 -15.75 -4.96 -22.11
C ASN A 98 -16.48 -4.84 -20.76
N TYR A 99 -17.79 -4.59 -20.84
CA TYR A 99 -18.66 -4.37 -19.69
C TYR A 99 -18.71 -5.52 -18.66
N PRO A 100 -18.71 -6.82 -19.03
CA PRO A 100 -18.75 -7.89 -18.03
C PRO A 100 -17.46 -7.94 -17.19
N LEU A 101 -16.28 -7.73 -17.81
CA LEU A 101 -15.02 -7.66 -17.06
C LEU A 101 -14.93 -6.41 -16.19
N LEU A 102 -15.46 -5.28 -16.66
CA LEU A 102 -15.53 -4.05 -15.88
C LEU A 102 -16.38 -4.23 -14.61
N LEU A 103 -17.51 -4.94 -14.71
CA LEU A 103 -18.39 -5.21 -13.57
C LEU A 103 -17.68 -6.08 -12.52
N LEU A 104 -16.94 -7.10 -12.95
CA LEU A 104 -16.10 -7.91 -12.05
C LEU A 104 -15.06 -7.05 -11.32
N VAL A 105 -14.36 -6.16 -12.03
CA VAL A 105 -13.36 -5.26 -11.44
C VAL A 105 -13.99 -4.33 -10.40
N LEU A 106 -15.18 -3.80 -10.68
CA LEU A 106 -15.91 -2.97 -9.72
C LEU A 106 -16.36 -3.76 -8.48
N ALA A 107 -16.77 -5.01 -8.65
CA ALA A 107 -17.10 -5.89 -7.53
C ALA A 107 -15.87 -6.22 -6.66
N VAL A 108 -14.70 -6.44 -7.28
CA VAL A 108 -13.45 -6.61 -6.53
C VAL A 108 -13.05 -5.33 -5.83
N LEU A 109 -13.20 -4.17 -6.47
CA LEU A 109 -12.91 -2.87 -5.87
C LEU A 109 -13.80 -2.60 -4.65
N SER A 110 -15.08 -2.92 -4.72
CA SER A 110 -15.99 -2.75 -3.58
C SER A 110 -15.61 -3.69 -2.43
N GLY A 111 -15.29 -4.96 -2.71
CA GLY A 111 -14.79 -5.89 -1.71
C GLY A 111 -13.50 -5.41 -1.04
N LEU A 112 -12.57 -4.83 -1.81
CA LEU A 112 -11.34 -4.24 -1.30
C LEU A 112 -11.61 -3.04 -0.38
N ILE A 113 -12.51 -2.14 -0.79
CA ILE A 113 -12.91 -0.98 0.01
C ILE A 113 -13.57 -1.44 1.31
N LEU A 114 -14.46 -2.43 1.26
CA LEU A 114 -15.12 -2.99 2.44
C LEU A 114 -14.13 -3.67 3.38
N SER A 115 -13.18 -4.44 2.85
CA SER A 115 -12.13 -5.09 3.64
C SER A 115 -11.26 -4.05 4.36
N ILE A 116 -10.87 -2.97 3.67
CA ILE A 116 -10.11 -1.87 4.27
C ILE A 116 -10.96 -1.13 5.31
N ALA A 117 -12.21 -0.80 4.99
CA ALA A 117 -13.11 -0.08 5.89
C ALA A 117 -13.39 -0.87 7.18
N LEU A 118 -13.63 -2.19 7.08
CA LEU A 118 -13.79 -3.08 8.23
C LEU A 118 -12.48 -3.21 9.01
N GLY A 119 -11.34 -3.37 8.34
CA GLY A 119 -10.03 -3.44 8.99
C GLY A 119 -9.58 -2.16 9.70
N PHE A 120 -10.16 -0.99 9.36
CA PHE A 120 -9.95 0.26 10.09
C PHE A 120 -10.97 0.50 11.22
N ALA A 121 -12.08 -0.23 11.23
CA ALA A 121 -13.17 -0.09 12.20
C ALA A 121 -13.06 -1.05 13.38
N ILE A 122 -12.16 -2.03 13.30
CA ILE A 122 -11.77 -2.98 14.36
C ILE A 122 -10.42 -2.51 14.89
#